data_AF-A0AA86R7W1-F1
#
_entry.id   AF-A0AA86R7W1-F1
#
_cell.length_a   1.000
_cell.length_b   1.000
_cell.length_c   1.000
_cell.angle_alpha   90.00
_cell.angle_beta   90.00
_cell.angle_gamma   90.00
#
_symmetry.space_group_name_H-M   'P 1'
#
loop_
_entity.id
_entity.type
_entity.pdbx_description
1 polymer ?
#
loop_
_entity_poly.entity_id
_entity_poly.type
_entity_poly.pdbx_seq_one_letter_code
_entity_poly.pdbx_strand_id
1 'polypeptide(L)'
;MSVKQPKPHLENIESFYGHFLEKPPESGSYQLDDSTVDVNYGDCNRILRFIAENENSPLAIRINEALIIIRRVMRDVNKIALSFNGGKDATVVLHLVRCACVMQTQYQHDMTPHQFFKKHIVPFVIHTDPQFKEVAQFFVWADDQFNLNTKIYQGSTFKECLQSFVDESKLTHSFMGVRSTDPNGKNVIQTPSLGWPQITRVSPILSWTFVDVFDFLLRLKFKYCELYDKGFTSLGARGKTVRNPALGKQLEIDYRRLQTQQSPKLSIRNIIKSNNNKDSFTDDSEIPCVSQPEITRIETGQSLQVSRLSADQSPEHECCQDKNIELISRAEMGLVIDELKKRGVTDEMIEDHIDKDQESSAAFFMPLHDCEYDRRGRK
;
A
#
# COMPACT_ATOMS: atom_id res chain seq x y z
N MET A 1 28.03 -7.79 21.76
CA MET A 1 28.74 -7.27 20.56
C MET A 1 27.95 -7.73 19.36
N SER A 2 27.19 -6.85 18.71
CA SER A 2 26.42 -7.20 17.51
C SER A 2 27.40 -7.45 16.37
N VAL A 3 27.46 -8.69 15.87
CA VAL A 3 28.27 -9.05 14.70
C VAL A 3 27.63 -8.33 13.52
N LYS A 4 28.20 -7.18 13.13
CA LYS A 4 27.85 -6.50 11.88
C LYS A 4 28.24 -7.45 10.74
N GLN A 5 27.26 -8.17 10.19
CA GLN A 5 27.46 -8.91 8.96
C GLN A 5 27.79 -7.93 7.82
N PRO A 6 28.65 -8.31 6.87
CA PRO A 6 29.09 -7.43 5.79
C PRO A 6 27.91 -6.98 4.93
N LYS A 7 27.94 -5.71 4.53
CA LYS A 7 26.94 -5.05 3.68
C LYS A 7 26.73 -5.85 2.39
N PRO A 8 25.50 -6.19 1.97
CA PRO A 8 25.24 -6.58 0.59
C PRO A 8 25.47 -5.35 -0.30
N HIS A 9 26.57 -5.34 -1.04
CA HIS A 9 26.78 -4.36 -2.11
C HIS A 9 25.79 -4.63 -3.25
N LEU A 10 25.17 -3.57 -3.77
CA LEU A 10 24.24 -3.59 -4.91
C LEU A 10 24.81 -4.24 -6.18
N GLU A 11 26.13 -4.49 -6.26
CA GLU A 11 26.78 -5.20 -7.37
C GLU A 11 26.27 -6.64 -7.57
N ASN A 12 25.64 -7.25 -6.56
CA ASN A 12 25.03 -8.57 -6.68
C ASN A 12 23.54 -8.56 -6.31
N ILE A 13 22.75 -7.86 -7.14
CA ILE A 13 21.28 -7.80 -7.03
C ILE A 13 20.64 -9.19 -7.01
N GLU A 14 21.25 -10.17 -7.69
CA GLU A 14 20.80 -11.58 -7.67
C GLU A 14 20.97 -12.23 -6.29
N SER A 15 22.04 -11.92 -5.57
CA SER A 15 22.23 -12.36 -4.17
C SER A 15 21.22 -11.71 -3.23
N PHE A 16 20.89 -10.42 -3.44
CA PHE A 16 19.85 -9.76 -2.64
C PHE A 16 18.47 -10.38 -2.92
N TYR A 17 18.13 -10.59 -4.20
CA TYR A 17 16.88 -11.25 -4.57
C TYR A 17 16.82 -12.66 -3.99
N GLY A 18 17.88 -13.46 -4.12
CA GLY A 18 17.96 -14.79 -3.52
C GLY A 18 17.64 -14.77 -2.01
N HIS A 19 18.11 -13.74 -1.30
CA HIS A 19 17.88 -13.59 0.13
C HIS A 19 16.46 -13.17 0.50
N PHE A 20 15.83 -12.28 -0.28
CA PHE A 20 14.44 -11.86 -0.05
C PHE A 20 13.41 -12.92 -0.49
N LEU A 21 13.78 -13.80 -1.41
CA LEU A 21 12.93 -14.87 -1.93
C LEU A 21 12.67 -16.00 -0.95
N GLU A 22 13.56 -16.19 0.01
CA GLU A 22 13.51 -17.29 0.98
C GLU A 22 13.28 -16.79 2.40
N LYS A 23 12.87 -17.71 3.28
CA LYS A 23 12.75 -17.38 4.70
C LYS A 23 14.17 -17.16 5.26
N PRO A 24 14.43 -16.07 6.00
CA PRO A 24 15.73 -15.85 6.61
C PRO A 24 16.11 -17.01 7.54
N PRO A 25 17.34 -17.56 7.44
CA PRO A 25 17.79 -18.64 8.30
C PRO A 25 18.15 -18.15 9.71
N GLU A 26 18.53 -16.88 9.84
CA GLU A 26 19.00 -16.26 11.09
C GLU A 26 18.36 -14.89 11.30
N SER A 27 18.20 -14.50 12.56
CA SER A 27 17.76 -13.15 12.92
C SER A 27 18.88 -12.13 12.74
N GLY A 28 18.56 -10.96 12.19
CA GLY A 28 19.52 -9.89 11.99
C GLY A 28 18.91 -8.62 11.43
N SER A 29 19.75 -7.61 11.23
CA SER A 29 19.38 -6.40 10.51
C SER A 29 20.50 -5.93 9.60
N TYR A 30 20.11 -5.32 8.49
CA TYR A 30 21.02 -4.66 7.55
C TYR A 30 20.30 -3.50 6.88
N GLN A 31 21.05 -2.70 6.12
CA GLN A 31 20.51 -1.51 5.47
C GLN A 31 20.90 -1.53 4.01
N LEU A 32 19.96 -1.12 3.15
CA LEU A 32 20.22 -0.91 1.73
C LEU A 32 21.15 0.28 1.51
N ASP A 33 21.73 0.38 0.31
CA ASP A 33 22.77 1.36 0.02
C ASP A 33 22.30 2.79 0.25
N ASP A 34 23.25 3.66 0.62
CA ASP A 34 23.04 5.09 0.81
C ASP A 34 23.92 5.82 -0.20
N SER A 35 23.54 5.71 -1.46
CA SER A 35 24.26 6.34 -2.56
C SER A 35 23.95 7.84 -2.58
N THR A 36 24.95 8.67 -2.89
CA THR A 36 24.76 10.11 -3.10
C THR A 36 24.18 10.35 -4.48
N VAL A 37 22.87 10.17 -4.61
CA VAL A 37 22.12 10.37 -5.86
C VAL A 37 21.22 11.59 -5.73
N ASP A 38 21.11 12.38 -6.78
CA ASP A 38 20.12 13.45 -6.87
C ASP A 38 18.72 12.82 -6.99
N VAL A 39 17.89 13.01 -5.97
CA VAL A 39 16.58 12.36 -5.88
C VAL A 39 15.51 13.27 -6.45
N ASN A 40 14.85 12.79 -7.50
CA ASN A 40 13.74 13.49 -8.12
C ASN A 40 12.48 13.43 -7.22
N TYR A 41 11.82 14.57 -7.02
CA TYR A 41 10.53 14.71 -6.31
C TYR A 41 9.38 15.11 -7.26
N GLY A 42 9.54 14.88 -8.57
CA GLY A 42 8.52 15.14 -9.60
C GLY A 42 7.25 14.32 -9.37
N ASP A 43 7.35 13.16 -8.73
CA ASP A 43 6.20 12.40 -8.22
C ASP A 43 5.33 13.24 -7.27
N CYS A 44 5.97 13.97 -6.36
CA CYS A 44 5.29 14.83 -5.39
C CYS A 44 4.67 16.06 -6.06
N ASN A 45 5.33 16.61 -7.08
CA ASN A 45 4.76 17.71 -7.86
C ASN A 45 3.49 17.28 -8.62
N ARG A 46 3.43 16.04 -9.12
CA ARG A 46 2.19 15.49 -9.71
C ARG A 46 1.06 15.42 -8.69
N ILE A 47 1.35 15.00 -7.45
CA ILE A 47 0.36 14.97 -6.36
C ILE A 47 -0.16 16.39 -6.08
N LEU A 48 0.74 17.34 -5.84
CA LEU A 48 0.37 18.72 -5.48
C LEU A 48 -0.42 19.40 -6.61
N ARG A 49 0.01 19.23 -7.86
CA ARG A 49 -0.72 19.74 -9.03
C ARG A 49 -2.11 19.12 -9.13
N PHE A 50 -2.22 17.80 -8.98
CA PHE A 50 -3.50 17.12 -9.03
C PHE A 50 -4.48 17.67 -7.98
N ILE A 51 -4.02 17.87 -6.74
CA ILE A 51 -4.86 18.47 -5.68
C ILE A 51 -5.32 19.87 -6.09
N ALA A 52 -4.42 20.72 -6.59
CA ALA A 52 -4.73 22.10 -6.96
C ALA A 52 -5.72 22.18 -8.13
N GLU A 53 -5.60 21.29 -9.11
CA GLU A 53 -6.46 21.26 -10.30
C GLU A 53 -7.80 20.54 -10.06
N ASN A 54 -7.90 19.71 -9.02
CA ASN A 54 -9.03 18.82 -8.78
C ASN A 54 -9.54 18.87 -7.33
N GLU A 55 -9.51 20.04 -6.69
CA GLU A 55 -9.78 20.25 -5.26
C GLU A 55 -11.07 19.58 -4.73
N ASN A 56 -12.11 19.53 -5.57
CA ASN A 56 -13.43 18.97 -5.24
C ASN A 56 -13.58 17.49 -5.61
N SER A 57 -12.57 16.88 -6.22
CA SER A 57 -12.61 15.46 -6.56
C SER A 57 -12.50 14.59 -5.29
N PRO A 58 -13.18 13.44 -5.23
CA PRO A 58 -13.06 12.52 -4.09
C PRO A 58 -11.60 12.16 -3.78
N LEU A 59 -10.79 11.91 -4.81
CA LEU A 59 -9.38 11.56 -4.63
C LEU A 59 -8.57 12.72 -4.05
N ALA A 60 -8.73 13.96 -4.52
CA ALA A 60 -7.99 15.10 -3.98
C ALA A 60 -8.33 15.35 -2.50
N ILE A 61 -9.61 15.20 -2.11
CA ILE A 61 -10.04 15.28 -0.72
C ILE A 61 -9.33 14.22 0.13
N ARG A 62 -9.31 12.96 -0.33
CA ARG A 62 -8.63 11.85 0.37
C ARG A 62 -7.12 12.06 0.51
N ILE A 63 -6.47 12.58 -0.52
CA ILE A 63 -5.05 12.93 -0.48
C ILE A 63 -4.81 14.03 0.55
N ASN A 64 -5.61 15.10 0.54
CA ASN A 64 -5.50 16.20 1.50
C ASN A 64 -5.69 15.73 2.94
N GLU A 65 -6.72 14.92 3.22
CA GLU A 65 -6.96 14.32 4.55
C GLU A 65 -5.73 13.54 5.04
N ALA A 66 -5.14 12.71 4.17
CA ALA A 66 -3.95 11.93 4.51
C ALA A 66 -2.72 12.82 4.75
N LEU A 67 -2.49 13.85 3.92
CA LEU A 67 -1.40 14.81 4.09
C LEU A 67 -1.53 15.62 5.38
N ILE A 68 -2.75 15.99 5.79
CA ILE A 68 -3.01 16.67 7.07
C ILE A 68 -2.57 15.79 8.23
N ILE A 69 -2.94 14.49 8.21
CA ILE A 69 -2.54 13.54 9.26
C ILE A 69 -1.00 13.41 9.32
N ILE A 70 -0.36 13.19 8.17
CA ILE A 70 1.10 13.02 8.09
C ILE A 70 1.83 14.25 8.62
N ARG A 71 1.46 15.45 8.13
CA ARG A 71 2.11 16.72 8.52
C ARG A 71 1.90 17.04 10.00
N ARG A 72 0.73 16.70 10.56
CA ARG A 72 0.48 16.85 12.00
C ARG A 72 1.46 16.01 12.81
N VAL A 73 1.63 14.73 12.46
CA VAL A 73 2.57 13.85 13.18
C VAL A 73 4.01 14.30 12.98
N MET A 74 4.42 14.74 11.78
CA MET A 74 5.76 15.29 11.52
C MET A 74 6.07 16.55 12.33
N ARG A 75 5.05 17.32 12.74
CA ARG A 75 5.22 18.49 13.61
C ARG A 75 5.50 18.09 15.05
N ASP A 76 4.81 17.07 15.53
CA ASP A 76 4.84 16.66 16.94
C ASP A 76 5.97 15.64 17.23
N VAL A 77 6.46 14.95 16.19
CA VAL A 77 7.44 13.86 16.30
C VAL A 77 8.63 14.11 15.37
N ASN A 78 9.81 14.31 15.97
CA ASN A 78 11.02 14.67 15.24
C ASN A 78 11.53 13.57 14.29
N LYS A 79 11.44 12.29 14.67
CA LYS A 79 11.91 11.18 13.84
C LYS A 79 10.88 10.06 13.84
N ILE A 80 10.47 9.62 12.65
CA ILE A 80 9.32 8.74 12.44
C ILE A 80 9.74 7.58 11.55
N ALA A 81 9.29 6.37 11.90
CA ALA A 81 9.49 5.20 11.06
C ALA A 81 8.51 5.21 9.87
N LEU A 82 8.91 4.63 8.74
CA LEU A 82 8.03 4.38 7.61
C LEU A 82 8.08 2.90 7.27
N SER A 83 7.01 2.16 7.57
CA SER A 83 6.92 0.75 7.23
C SER A 83 6.63 0.59 5.74
N PHE A 84 7.59 0.10 4.97
CA PHE A 84 7.47 -0.05 3.52
C PHE A 84 7.82 -1.47 3.08
N ASN A 85 6.85 -2.21 2.55
CA ASN A 85 7.00 -3.62 2.13
C ASN A 85 6.84 -3.82 0.62
N GLY A 86 6.72 -2.75 -0.17
CA GLY A 86 6.45 -2.84 -1.61
C GLY A 86 4.99 -3.18 -1.99
N GLY A 87 4.07 -3.29 -1.03
CA GLY A 87 2.65 -3.42 -1.31
C GLY A 87 2.01 -2.12 -1.80
N LYS A 88 0.82 -2.21 -2.43
CA LYS A 88 0.08 -1.06 -2.97
C LYS A 88 -0.17 0.04 -1.92
N ASP A 89 -0.64 -0.36 -0.74
CA ASP A 89 -1.05 0.56 0.31
C ASP A 89 0.17 1.28 0.92
N ALA A 90 1.26 0.55 1.16
CA ALA A 90 2.53 1.12 1.61
C ALA A 90 3.17 2.04 0.55
N THR A 91 3.00 1.74 -0.74
CA THR A 91 3.46 2.59 -1.86
C THR A 91 2.74 3.93 -1.88
N VAL A 92 1.42 3.94 -1.68
CA VAL A 92 0.66 5.20 -1.53
C VAL A 92 1.20 6.02 -0.37
N VAL A 93 1.37 5.41 0.81
CA VAL A 93 1.87 6.12 2.00
C VAL A 93 3.29 6.65 1.78
N LEU A 94 4.16 5.90 1.11
CA LEU A 94 5.50 6.37 0.75
C LEU A 94 5.45 7.68 -0.05
N HIS A 95 4.66 7.72 -1.12
CA HIS A 95 4.54 8.92 -1.94
C HIS A 95 3.90 10.09 -1.19
N LEU A 96 2.90 9.84 -0.34
CA LEU A 96 2.29 10.87 0.51
C LEU A 96 3.28 11.44 1.55
N VAL A 97 4.11 10.59 2.15
CA VAL A 97 5.15 11.02 3.10
C VAL A 97 6.22 11.86 2.38
N ARG A 98 6.68 11.42 1.20
CA ARG A 98 7.59 12.21 0.35
C ARG A 98 7.00 13.57 -0.02
N CYS A 99 5.71 13.61 -0.39
CA CYS A 99 4.99 14.84 -0.69
C CYS A 99 4.91 15.77 0.53
N ALA A 100 4.65 15.23 1.73
CA ALA A 100 4.66 16.00 2.96
C ALA A 100 6.05 16.60 3.26
N CYS A 101 7.15 15.91 2.93
CA CYS A 101 8.50 16.48 3.02
C CYS A 101 8.72 17.67 2.08
N VAL A 102 8.17 17.64 0.86
CA VAL A 102 8.17 18.81 -0.06
C VAL A 102 7.42 19.97 0.58
N MET A 103 6.20 19.72 1.08
CA MET A 103 5.40 20.77 1.73
C MET A 103 6.09 21.35 2.97
N GLN A 104 6.85 20.55 3.72
CA GLN A 104 7.54 21.00 4.93
C GLN A 104 8.77 21.87 4.61
N THR A 105 9.49 21.55 3.54
CA THR A 105 10.70 22.26 3.11
C THR A 105 10.41 23.52 2.30
N GLN A 106 9.22 23.65 1.70
CA GLN A 106 8.77 24.92 1.12
C GLN A 106 8.78 26.09 2.11
N TYR A 107 8.57 25.83 3.41
CA TYR A 107 8.62 26.83 4.48
C TYR A 107 9.99 26.93 5.17
N GLN A 108 10.93 26.01 4.87
CA GLN A 108 12.24 25.89 5.51
C GLN A 108 13.31 25.89 4.43
N HIS A 109 13.84 27.07 4.08
CA HIS A 109 14.77 27.26 2.97
C HIS A 109 16.15 26.59 3.14
N ASP A 110 16.47 26.09 4.34
CA ASP A 110 17.79 25.56 4.67
C ASP A 110 17.98 24.08 4.30
N MET A 111 16.93 23.38 3.86
CA MET A 111 16.98 21.95 3.54
C MET A 111 16.16 21.59 2.31
N THR A 112 16.71 20.73 1.44
CA THR A 112 15.95 20.08 0.36
C THR A 112 14.93 19.07 0.90
N PRO A 113 13.86 18.74 0.14
CA PRO A 113 12.90 17.70 0.54
C PRO A 113 13.56 16.38 0.92
N HIS A 114 14.62 15.98 0.19
CA HIS A 114 15.32 14.73 0.46
C HIS A 114 16.17 14.78 1.73
N GLN A 115 16.88 15.89 1.98
CA GLN A 115 17.58 16.07 3.24
C GLN A 115 16.62 16.04 4.44
N PHE A 116 15.43 16.64 4.29
CA PHE A 116 14.40 16.57 5.33
C PHE A 116 13.93 15.13 5.53
N PHE A 117 13.64 14.41 4.44
CA PHE A 117 13.25 13.00 4.50
C PHE A 117 14.29 12.14 5.24
N LYS A 118 15.58 12.19 4.85
CA LYS A 118 16.66 11.42 5.49
C LYS A 118 16.86 11.78 6.97
N LYS A 119 16.63 13.03 7.34
CA LYS A 119 16.77 13.50 8.73
C LYS A 119 15.62 13.00 9.62
N HIS A 120 14.39 13.01 9.09
CA HIS A 120 13.17 12.85 9.89
C HIS A 120 12.44 11.52 9.68
N ILE A 121 12.70 10.79 8.59
CA ILE A 121 12.02 9.55 8.23
C ILE A 121 13.01 8.39 8.18
N VAL A 122 12.64 7.25 8.77
CA VAL A 122 13.41 6.01 8.76
C VAL A 122 12.57 4.90 8.13
N PRO A 123 12.75 4.64 6.83
CA PRO A 123 12.11 3.51 6.18
C PRO A 123 12.61 2.19 6.76
N PHE A 124 11.71 1.25 7.03
CA PHE A 124 12.06 -0.10 7.43
C PHE A 124 11.08 -1.14 6.88
N VAL A 125 11.55 -2.39 6.84
CA VAL A 125 10.75 -3.57 6.51
C VAL A 125 11.11 -4.74 7.41
N ILE A 126 10.13 -5.57 7.71
CA ILE A 126 10.32 -6.84 8.42
C ILE A 126 10.19 -7.98 7.43
N HIS A 127 11.22 -8.82 7.37
CA HIS A 127 11.30 -9.99 6.50
C HIS A 127 11.34 -11.26 7.34
N THR A 128 10.23 -12.00 7.41
CA THR A 128 10.11 -13.23 8.22
C THR A 128 9.61 -14.42 7.41
N ASP A 129 9.24 -14.20 6.16
CA ASP A 129 8.58 -15.16 5.30
C ASP A 129 9.11 -15.02 3.87
N PRO A 130 9.12 -16.10 3.07
CA PRO A 130 9.50 -16.04 1.66
C PRO A 130 8.65 -15.03 0.87
N GLN A 131 9.29 -14.15 0.11
CA GLN A 131 8.60 -13.16 -0.72
C GLN A 131 8.51 -13.59 -2.19
N PHE A 132 7.57 -12.99 -2.93
CA PHE A 132 7.57 -13.11 -4.38
C PHE A 132 8.75 -12.33 -4.99
N LYS A 133 9.27 -12.82 -6.12
CA LYS A 133 10.36 -12.14 -6.86
C LYS A 133 9.95 -10.73 -7.24
N GLU A 134 8.73 -10.59 -7.74
CA GLU A 134 8.16 -9.32 -8.19
C GLU A 134 8.04 -8.29 -7.05
N VAL A 135 7.70 -8.74 -5.83
CA VAL A 135 7.65 -7.87 -4.64
C VAL A 135 9.06 -7.41 -4.28
N ALA A 136 10.03 -8.32 -4.24
CA ALA A 136 11.42 -7.97 -3.96
C ALA A 136 12.00 -7.01 -5.02
N GLN A 137 11.71 -7.26 -6.30
CA GLN A 137 12.12 -6.39 -7.42
C GLN A 137 11.52 -4.99 -7.31
N PHE A 138 10.22 -4.89 -7.03
CA PHE A 138 9.58 -3.59 -6.85
C PHE A 138 10.11 -2.85 -5.62
N PHE A 139 10.32 -3.56 -4.50
CA PHE A 139 10.88 -2.99 -3.28
C PHE A 139 12.28 -2.43 -3.49
N VAL A 140 13.19 -3.19 -4.12
CA VAL A 140 14.57 -2.72 -4.42
C VAL A 140 14.55 -1.54 -5.37
N TRP A 141 13.72 -1.61 -6.43
CA TRP A 141 13.55 -0.49 -7.34
C TRP A 141 13.09 0.75 -6.58
N ALA A 142 12.07 0.67 -5.72
CA ALA A 142 11.57 1.83 -4.99
C ALA A 142 12.62 2.37 -4.00
N ASP A 143 13.39 1.50 -3.33
CA ASP A 143 14.46 1.91 -2.42
C ASP A 143 15.55 2.70 -3.17
N ASP A 144 15.99 2.19 -4.32
CA ASP A 144 17.00 2.82 -5.18
C ASP A 144 16.49 4.14 -5.78
N GLN A 145 15.33 4.11 -6.45
CA GLN A 145 14.78 5.28 -7.16
C GLN A 145 14.51 6.47 -6.23
N PHE A 146 14.11 6.20 -4.99
CA PHE A 146 13.80 7.23 -4.01
C PHE A 146 14.89 7.43 -2.97
N ASN A 147 16.02 6.72 -3.10
CA ASN A 147 17.11 6.65 -2.15
C ASN A 147 16.60 6.53 -0.71
N LEU A 148 15.78 5.50 -0.44
CA LEU A 148 15.12 5.36 0.85
C LEU A 148 16.08 4.91 1.95
N ASN A 149 17.14 4.18 1.59
CA ASN A 149 18.11 3.62 2.53
C ASN A 149 17.40 2.78 3.62
N THR A 150 16.50 1.91 3.18
CA THR A 150 15.59 1.15 4.04
C THR A 150 16.34 0.19 4.94
N LYS A 151 15.96 0.16 6.23
CA LYS A 151 16.43 -0.84 7.19
C LYS A 151 15.63 -2.13 7.07
N ILE A 152 16.30 -3.25 6.90
CA ILE A 152 15.68 -4.56 6.81
C ILE A 152 15.95 -5.30 8.12
N TYR A 153 14.89 -5.71 8.80
CA TYR A 153 14.95 -6.57 9.98
C TYR A 153 14.42 -7.94 9.62
N GLN A 154 15.18 -8.98 9.90
CA GLN A 154 14.87 -10.34 9.50
C GLN A 154 14.99 -11.31 10.65
N GLY A 155 14.28 -12.43 10.57
CA GLY A 155 14.35 -13.47 11.58
C GLY A 155 13.12 -14.37 11.63
N SER A 156 12.92 -15.00 12.79
CA SER A 156 11.92 -16.05 12.98
C SER A 156 10.49 -15.54 13.08
N THR A 157 10.26 -14.44 13.81
CA THR A 157 8.92 -13.88 14.05
C THR A 157 8.87 -12.38 13.82
N PHE A 158 7.70 -11.91 13.39
CA PHE A 158 7.46 -10.47 13.18
C PHE A 158 7.67 -9.66 14.46
N LYS A 159 7.19 -10.19 15.59
CA LYS A 159 7.27 -9.52 16.90
C LYS A 159 8.71 -9.29 17.34
N GLU A 160 9.58 -10.29 17.20
CA GLU A 160 11.00 -10.18 17.57
C GLU A 160 11.76 -9.21 16.65
N CYS A 161 11.48 -9.25 15.35
CA CYS A 161 12.08 -8.32 14.39
C CYS A 161 11.65 -6.88 14.68
N LEU A 162 10.36 -6.67 14.95
CA LEU A 162 9.84 -5.36 15.33
C LEU A 162 10.41 -4.88 16.67
N GLN A 163 10.55 -5.77 17.65
CA GLN A 163 11.18 -5.45 18.93
C GLN A 163 12.63 -5.01 18.71
N SER A 164 13.38 -5.74 17.89
CA SER A 164 14.77 -5.40 17.54
C SER A 164 14.87 -4.02 16.87
N PHE A 165 13.93 -3.69 15.97
CA PHE A 165 13.85 -2.37 15.35
C PHE A 165 13.57 -1.26 16.37
N VAL A 166 12.58 -1.45 17.25
CA VAL A 166 12.24 -0.45 18.29
C VAL A 166 13.41 -0.25 19.25
N ASP A 167 14.09 -1.34 19.63
CA ASP A 167 15.22 -1.28 20.54
C ASP A 167 16.44 -0.60 19.92
N GLU A 168 16.73 -0.82 18.64
CA GLU A 168 17.86 -0.18 17.95
C GLU A 168 17.56 1.29 17.61
N SER A 169 16.38 1.56 17.05
CA SER A 169 16.03 2.87 16.50
C SER A 169 15.54 3.86 17.55
N LYS A 170 14.98 3.36 18.67
CA LYS A 170 14.28 4.14 19.71
C LYS A 170 13.14 5.02 19.17
N LEU A 171 12.60 4.70 17.99
CA LEU A 171 11.50 5.43 17.38
C LEU A 171 10.17 5.07 18.03
N THR A 172 9.32 6.08 18.20
CA THR A 172 8.04 5.93 18.91
C THR A 172 6.83 5.91 17.99
N HIS A 173 6.97 6.31 16.72
CA HIS A 173 5.87 6.38 15.75
C HIS A 173 6.29 5.76 14.42
N SER A 174 5.34 5.10 13.75
CA SER A 174 5.50 4.54 12.41
C SER A 174 4.32 4.89 11.52
N PHE A 175 4.59 5.45 10.34
CA PHE A 175 3.60 5.50 9.27
C PHE A 175 3.39 4.10 8.67
N MET A 176 2.13 3.73 8.45
CA MET A 176 1.70 2.40 8.00
C MET A 176 0.66 2.53 6.88
N GLY A 177 0.77 1.69 5.84
CA GLY A 177 -0.25 1.53 4.81
C GLY A 177 -1.39 0.62 5.25
N VAL A 178 -2.05 0.93 6.36
CA VAL A 178 -3.19 0.15 6.89
C VAL A 178 -4.49 0.88 6.60
N ARG A 179 -5.48 0.15 6.09
CA ARG A 179 -6.87 0.61 5.83
C ARG A 179 -7.84 0.04 6.85
N SER A 180 -9.04 0.61 6.92
CA SER A 180 -10.10 0.20 7.85
C SER A 180 -10.60 -1.22 7.64
N THR A 181 -10.42 -1.75 6.43
CA THR A 181 -10.76 -3.13 6.05
C THR A 181 -9.71 -4.15 6.48
N ASP A 182 -8.53 -3.72 6.93
CA ASP A 182 -7.48 -4.62 7.41
C ASP A 182 -7.79 -5.10 8.85
N PRO A 183 -7.31 -6.29 9.26
CA PRO A 183 -7.60 -6.86 10.59
C PRO A 183 -7.30 -5.93 11.78
N ASN A 184 -6.36 -5.00 11.60
CA ASN A 184 -5.89 -4.07 12.62
C ASN A 184 -6.29 -2.60 12.35
N GLY A 185 -7.13 -2.35 11.35
CA GLY A 185 -7.50 -1.01 10.87
C GLY A 185 -8.57 -0.31 11.70
N LYS A 186 -8.34 -0.11 13.01
CA LYS A 186 -9.37 0.47 13.89
C LYS A 186 -9.30 1.99 14.02
N ASN A 187 -8.09 2.54 14.19
CA ASN A 187 -7.87 3.95 14.47
C ASN A 187 -6.73 4.51 13.63
N VAL A 188 -6.80 5.81 13.30
CA VAL A 188 -5.76 6.50 12.51
C VAL A 188 -4.44 6.53 13.27
N ILE A 189 -4.51 6.78 14.58
CA ILE A 189 -3.37 6.66 15.49
C ILE A 189 -3.70 5.54 16.48
N GLN A 190 -2.85 4.52 16.53
CA GLN A 190 -3.05 3.38 17.40
C GLN A 190 -1.81 3.10 18.23
N THR A 191 -1.98 3.24 19.55
CA THR A 191 -0.99 2.87 20.56
C THR A 191 -0.81 1.35 20.57
N PRO A 192 0.43 0.84 20.75
CA PRO A 192 0.70 -0.59 20.84
C PRO A 192 0.02 -1.22 22.06
N SER A 193 -0.46 -2.45 21.92
CA SER A 193 -1.02 -3.24 23.02
C SER A 193 0.06 -3.64 24.03
N LEU A 194 -0.34 -3.95 25.27
CA LEU A 194 0.58 -4.47 26.29
C LEU A 194 1.29 -5.74 25.78
N GLY A 195 2.60 -5.81 26.01
CA GLY A 195 3.42 -6.95 25.57
C GLY A 195 3.81 -6.94 24.09
N TRP A 196 3.41 -5.93 23.30
CA TRP A 196 3.92 -5.68 21.95
C TRP A 196 5.02 -4.60 21.94
N PRO A 197 5.91 -4.58 20.93
CA PRO A 197 6.92 -3.53 20.78
C PRO A 197 6.29 -2.14 20.82
N GLN A 198 6.90 -1.23 21.59
CA GLN A 198 6.30 0.05 21.96
C GLN A 198 6.47 1.12 20.86
N ILE A 199 5.79 0.93 19.74
CA ILE A 199 5.72 1.86 18.62
C ILE A 199 4.27 2.15 18.21
N THR A 200 3.90 3.43 18.20
CA THR A 200 2.58 3.92 17.79
C THR A 200 2.43 3.83 16.28
N ARG A 201 1.35 3.22 15.81
CA ARG A 201 1.02 3.12 14.39
C ARG A 201 0.21 4.32 13.95
N VAL A 202 0.59 4.91 12.82
CA VAL A 202 -0.12 6.01 12.17
C VAL A 202 -0.53 5.56 10.78
N SER A 203 -1.83 5.48 10.54
CA SER A 203 -2.45 4.98 9.30
C SER A 203 -3.15 6.13 8.57
N PRO A 204 -2.41 6.94 7.78
CA PRO A 204 -2.97 8.16 7.17
C PRO A 204 -4.01 7.86 6.08
N ILE A 205 -3.99 6.66 5.52
CA ILE A 205 -4.95 6.19 4.51
C ILE A 205 -6.03 5.28 5.10
N LEU A 206 -6.28 5.32 6.41
CA LEU A 206 -7.21 4.40 7.08
C LEU A 206 -8.60 4.38 6.43
N SER A 207 -9.11 5.54 6.02
CA SER A 207 -10.44 5.69 5.40
C SER A 207 -10.48 5.36 3.91
N TRP A 208 -9.33 5.06 3.29
CA TRP A 208 -9.26 4.80 1.86
C TRP A 208 -9.87 3.44 1.54
N THR A 209 -10.57 3.39 0.42
CA THR A 209 -11.07 2.15 -0.19
C THR A 209 -10.02 1.57 -1.14
N PHE A 210 -10.23 0.33 -1.57
CA PHE A 210 -9.43 -0.25 -2.66
C PHE A 210 -9.48 0.61 -3.93
N VAL A 211 -10.63 1.22 -4.23
CA VAL A 211 -10.79 2.16 -5.36
C VAL A 211 -9.89 3.36 -5.18
N ASP A 212 -9.88 3.99 -4.01
CA ASP A 212 -9.06 5.18 -3.76
C ASP A 212 -7.57 4.90 -3.93
N VAL A 213 -7.11 3.71 -3.49
CA VAL A 213 -5.71 3.26 -3.65
C VAL A 213 -5.33 3.14 -5.12
N PHE A 214 -6.14 2.46 -5.93
CA PHE A 214 -5.82 2.29 -7.35
C PHE A 214 -6.11 3.54 -8.19
N ASP A 215 -7.10 4.36 -7.84
CA ASP A 215 -7.32 5.67 -8.45
C ASP A 215 -6.07 6.54 -8.29
N PHE A 216 -5.51 6.60 -7.07
CA PHE A 216 -4.24 7.29 -6.80
C PHE A 216 -3.09 6.75 -7.65
N LEU A 217 -2.87 5.42 -7.62
CA LEU A 217 -1.74 4.81 -8.30
C LEU A 217 -1.82 4.97 -9.82
N LEU A 218 -3.00 4.74 -10.42
CA LEU A 218 -3.18 4.79 -11.87
C LEU A 218 -3.22 6.24 -12.38
N ARG A 219 -4.01 7.12 -11.75
CA ARG A 219 -4.19 8.49 -12.24
C ARG A 219 -2.92 9.32 -12.12
N LEU A 220 -2.16 9.13 -11.05
CA LEU A 220 -0.89 9.84 -10.83
C LEU A 220 0.32 9.11 -11.42
N LYS A 221 0.07 8.01 -12.14
CA LYS A 221 1.07 7.19 -12.83
C LYS A 221 2.21 6.76 -11.90
N PHE A 222 1.84 6.14 -10.78
CA PHE A 222 2.81 5.51 -9.87
C PHE A 222 3.01 4.05 -10.22
N LYS A 223 4.29 3.65 -10.27
CA LYS A 223 4.65 2.25 -10.39
C LYS A 223 4.21 1.50 -9.13
N TYR A 224 3.72 0.29 -9.31
CA TYR A 224 3.34 -0.64 -8.25
C TYR A 224 3.77 -2.06 -8.63
N CYS A 225 3.74 -2.99 -7.68
CA CYS A 225 4.11 -4.38 -7.93
C CYS A 225 3.25 -5.04 -9.01
N GLU A 226 3.88 -5.61 -10.05
CA GLU A 226 3.18 -6.21 -11.19
C GLU A 226 2.31 -7.44 -10.84
N LEU A 227 2.41 -7.99 -9.63
CA LEU A 227 1.51 -9.07 -9.21
C LEU A 227 0.06 -8.61 -9.12
N TYR A 228 -0.20 -7.34 -8.81
CA TYR A 228 -1.57 -6.84 -8.81
C TYR A 228 -2.18 -7.03 -10.21
N ASP A 229 -1.43 -6.68 -11.26
CA ASP A 229 -1.79 -6.94 -12.65
C ASP A 229 -2.03 -8.44 -12.91
N LYS A 230 -1.28 -9.35 -12.27
CA LYS A 230 -1.51 -10.81 -12.43
C LYS A 230 -2.73 -11.35 -11.67
N GLY A 231 -3.63 -10.48 -11.19
CA GLY A 231 -4.89 -10.87 -10.52
C GLY A 231 -4.74 -11.12 -9.02
N PHE A 232 -3.68 -10.60 -8.39
CA PHE A 232 -3.57 -10.56 -6.94
C PHE A 232 -4.24 -9.28 -6.43
N THR A 233 -4.97 -9.37 -5.31
CA THR A 233 -5.60 -8.20 -4.65
C THR A 233 -4.97 -7.89 -3.29
N SER A 234 -4.31 -8.88 -2.69
CA SER A 234 -3.48 -8.76 -1.50
C SER A 234 -2.18 -9.54 -1.70
N LEU A 235 -1.08 -9.04 -1.13
CA LEU A 235 0.25 -9.66 -1.20
C LEU A 235 0.74 -9.93 0.22
N GLY A 236 0.84 -11.20 0.57
CA GLY A 236 1.54 -11.69 1.76
C GLY A 236 2.68 -12.61 1.37
N ALA A 237 3.06 -13.53 2.25
CA ALA A 237 4.09 -14.53 1.98
C ALA A 237 3.76 -15.37 0.73
N ARG A 238 4.80 -15.78 -0.01
CA ARG A 238 4.69 -16.57 -1.26
C ARG A 238 3.84 -17.83 -1.10
N GLY A 239 3.99 -18.55 0.02
CA GLY A 239 3.24 -19.78 0.30
C GLY A 239 1.83 -19.58 0.87
N LYS A 240 1.46 -18.34 1.21
CA LYS A 240 0.16 -18.00 1.85
C LYS A 240 -0.73 -17.14 0.95
N THR A 241 -0.20 -16.70 -0.18
CA THR A 241 -0.89 -15.77 -1.08
C THR A 241 -1.27 -16.50 -2.36
N VAL A 242 -2.55 -16.42 -2.72
CA VAL A 242 -3.06 -16.93 -3.99
C VAL A 242 -3.61 -15.78 -4.82
N ARG A 243 -3.64 -15.97 -6.14
CA ARG A 243 -4.45 -15.13 -7.02
C ARG A 243 -5.89 -15.13 -6.52
N ASN A 244 -6.55 -14.00 -6.64
CA ASN A 244 -7.93 -13.89 -6.20
C ASN A 244 -8.81 -14.85 -7.04
N PRO A 245 -9.39 -15.91 -6.43
CA PRO A 245 -10.11 -16.95 -7.18
C PRO A 245 -11.33 -16.41 -7.93
N ALA A 246 -11.91 -15.30 -7.44
CA ALA A 246 -13.03 -14.64 -8.09
C ALA A 246 -12.68 -14.10 -9.49
N LEU A 247 -11.39 -13.95 -9.80
CA LEU A 247 -10.88 -13.46 -11.08
C LEU A 247 -10.48 -14.61 -12.04
N GLY A 248 -10.49 -15.87 -11.58
CA GLY A 248 -9.69 -16.97 -12.14
C GLY A 248 -10.15 -17.65 -13.45
N LYS A 249 -11.46 -17.85 -13.71
CA LYS A 249 -11.87 -18.62 -14.91
C LYS A 249 -11.76 -17.83 -16.22
N GLN A 250 -12.01 -16.53 -16.19
CA GLN A 250 -11.91 -15.67 -17.37
C GLN A 250 -10.45 -15.31 -17.67
N LEU A 251 -9.64 -15.01 -16.63
CA LEU A 251 -8.20 -14.75 -16.79
C LEU A 251 -7.45 -15.92 -17.43
N GLU A 252 -7.79 -17.17 -17.09
CA GLU A 252 -7.14 -18.36 -17.67
C GLU A 252 -7.54 -18.61 -19.13
N ILE A 253 -8.82 -18.37 -19.48
CA ILE A 253 -9.33 -18.45 -20.86
C ILE A 253 -8.73 -17.32 -21.72
N ASP A 254 -8.68 -16.10 -21.20
CA ASP A 254 -8.08 -14.95 -21.86
C ASP A 254 -6.57 -15.17 -22.04
N TYR A 255 -5.89 -15.78 -21.06
CA TYR A 255 -4.47 -16.15 -21.14
C TYR A 255 -4.20 -17.17 -22.25
N ARG A 256 -5.03 -18.23 -22.38
CA ARG A 256 -4.88 -19.22 -23.46
C ARG A 256 -5.18 -18.64 -24.85
N ARG A 257 -6.20 -17.78 -24.98
CA ARG A 257 -6.54 -17.11 -26.26
C ARG A 257 -5.45 -16.15 -26.73
N LEU A 258 -4.77 -15.49 -25.79
CA LEU A 258 -3.67 -14.56 -26.06
C LEU A 258 -2.34 -15.25 -26.40
N GLN A 259 -2.15 -16.53 -26.07
CA GLN A 259 -0.95 -17.28 -26.47
C GLN A 259 -0.99 -17.79 -27.93
N THR A 260 -2.16 -17.78 -28.58
CA THR A 260 -2.31 -18.17 -29.99
C THR A 260 -2.09 -17.04 -30.99
N GLN A 261 -1.89 -15.81 -30.53
CA GLN A 261 -1.51 -14.65 -31.34
C GLN A 261 -0.22 -14.05 -30.78
N GLN A 262 0.68 -13.57 -31.66
CA GLN A 262 1.97 -13.02 -31.23
C GLN A 262 1.78 -11.92 -30.16
N SER A 263 2.60 -11.99 -29.11
CA SER A 263 2.39 -11.49 -27.74
C SER A 263 1.96 -10.01 -27.57
N PRO A 264 1.09 -9.71 -26.58
CA PRO A 264 1.57 -9.05 -25.35
C PRO A 264 0.91 -9.48 -24.01
N LYS A 265 1.51 -8.99 -22.91
CA LYS A 265 1.44 -9.38 -21.47
C LYS A 265 0.06 -9.19 -20.78
N LEU A 266 -0.35 -10.14 -19.93
CA LEU A 266 -1.61 -10.12 -19.14
C LEU A 266 -1.55 -9.26 -17.87
N SER A 267 -2.65 -8.55 -17.56
CA SER A 267 -2.82 -7.69 -16.38
C SER A 267 -4.31 -7.61 -15.93
N ILE A 268 -4.63 -6.98 -14.79
CA ILE A 268 -5.96 -6.50 -14.34
C ILE A 268 -6.72 -5.84 -15.51
N ARG A 269 -5.96 -5.30 -16.47
CA ARG A 269 -6.34 -4.93 -17.84
C ARG A 269 -7.38 -5.85 -18.52
N ASN A 270 -7.33 -7.17 -18.33
CA ASN A 270 -8.26 -8.10 -18.99
C ASN A 270 -9.60 -8.29 -18.26
N ILE A 271 -9.64 -8.09 -16.94
CA ILE A 271 -10.92 -8.04 -16.20
C ILE A 271 -11.74 -6.86 -16.72
N ILE A 272 -11.06 -5.74 -17.02
CA ILE A 272 -11.62 -4.50 -17.56
C ILE A 272 -12.13 -4.70 -19.00
N LYS A 273 -11.42 -5.44 -19.86
CA LYS A 273 -11.86 -5.75 -21.23
C LYS A 273 -13.03 -6.75 -21.29
N SER A 274 -13.07 -7.74 -20.40
CA SER A 274 -14.12 -8.77 -20.42
C SER A 274 -15.53 -8.27 -20.06
N ASN A 275 -15.64 -7.12 -19.37
CA ASN A 275 -16.93 -6.50 -19.04
C ASN A 275 -17.49 -5.63 -20.18
N ASN A 276 -16.66 -5.19 -21.14
CA ASN A 276 -17.09 -4.37 -22.28
C ASN A 276 -17.71 -5.18 -23.44
N ASN A 277 -17.64 -6.51 -23.41
CA ASN A 277 -18.19 -7.38 -24.47
C ASN A 277 -19.51 -8.06 -24.04
N LYS A 278 -20.45 -7.27 -23.53
CA LYS A 278 -21.88 -7.65 -23.54
C LYS A 278 -22.61 -6.71 -24.49
N ASP A 279 -22.42 -6.93 -25.78
CA ASP A 279 -23.39 -6.57 -26.82
C ASP A 279 -23.11 -7.44 -28.05
N SER A 280 -23.76 -8.60 -28.09
CA SER A 280 -24.32 -9.26 -29.28
C SER A 280 -24.58 -10.75 -28.99
N PHE A 281 -25.65 -11.06 -28.27
CA PHE A 281 -26.41 -12.27 -28.56
C PHE A 281 -27.89 -11.89 -28.56
N THR A 282 -28.52 -12.21 -29.67
CA THR A 282 -29.89 -11.91 -30.08
C THR A 282 -30.93 -12.48 -29.13
N ASP A 283 -32.05 -11.76 -29.05
CA ASP A 283 -33.39 -12.15 -28.61
C ASP A 283 -33.68 -13.65 -28.79
N ASP A 284 -34.08 -14.34 -27.71
CA ASP A 284 -35.41 -14.95 -27.62
C ASP A 284 -35.63 -15.64 -26.26
N SER A 285 -36.88 -15.56 -25.78
CA SER A 285 -37.51 -16.23 -24.64
C SER A 285 -37.47 -15.56 -23.24
N GLU A 286 -38.51 -14.72 -23.04
CA GLU A 286 -39.38 -14.60 -21.86
C GLU A 286 -38.80 -14.22 -20.49
N ILE A 287 -39.22 -13.03 -20.05
CA ILE A 287 -39.11 -12.47 -18.70
C ILE A 287 -40.15 -13.11 -17.77
N PRO A 288 -39.76 -13.54 -16.56
CA PRO A 288 -40.63 -13.39 -15.39
C PRO A 288 -40.10 -12.29 -14.49
N CYS A 289 -40.97 -11.30 -14.23
CA CYS A 289 -40.81 -10.28 -13.21
C CYS A 289 -40.63 -10.94 -11.83
N VAL A 290 -39.53 -10.66 -11.12
CA VAL A 290 -39.43 -10.94 -9.67
C VAL A 290 -38.77 -9.76 -8.96
N SER A 291 -39.51 -9.26 -8.00
CA SER A 291 -39.24 -8.18 -7.05
C SER A 291 -37.93 -8.31 -6.27
N GLN A 292 -37.42 -7.15 -5.83
CA GLN A 292 -36.27 -6.96 -4.93
C GLN A 292 -36.25 -7.98 -3.78
N PRO A 293 -35.09 -8.57 -3.42
CA PRO A 293 -34.98 -9.27 -2.15
C PRO A 293 -34.58 -8.30 -1.03
N GLU A 294 -35.53 -8.08 -0.12
CA GLU A 294 -35.35 -7.52 1.20
C GLU A 294 -34.29 -8.30 2.00
N ILE A 295 -33.48 -7.57 2.76
CA ILE A 295 -32.49 -8.11 3.69
C ILE A 295 -33.23 -8.79 4.85
N THR A 296 -33.29 -10.13 4.84
CA THR A 296 -33.85 -10.90 5.95
C THR A 296 -32.75 -11.31 6.93
N ARG A 297 -32.80 -10.73 8.14
CA ARG A 297 -32.14 -11.25 9.35
C ARG A 297 -32.76 -12.61 9.69
N ILE A 298 -31.93 -13.61 9.97
CA ILE A 298 -32.39 -14.86 10.59
C ILE A 298 -31.95 -14.83 12.06
N GLU A 299 -32.93 -14.60 12.93
CA GLU A 299 -32.90 -14.97 14.35
C GLU A 299 -33.20 -16.46 14.46
N THR A 300 -32.39 -17.20 15.21
CA THR A 300 -32.79 -18.52 15.72
C THR A 300 -32.69 -18.50 17.23
N GLY A 301 -33.84 -18.40 17.88
CA GLY A 301 -34.01 -18.76 19.28
C GLY A 301 -34.80 -20.05 19.36
N GLN A 302 -34.33 -21.02 20.14
CA GLN A 302 -35.18 -21.68 21.13
C GLN A 302 -34.36 -22.29 22.27
N SER A 303 -34.97 -22.16 23.45
CA SER A 303 -34.48 -22.32 24.82
C SER A 303 -34.06 -23.74 25.19
N LEU A 304 -32.98 -23.86 25.96
CA LEU A 304 -32.83 -24.84 27.05
C LEU A 304 -32.08 -24.18 28.22
N GLN A 305 -32.72 -24.10 29.39
CA GLN A 305 -32.09 -23.72 30.66
C GLN A 305 -31.12 -24.82 31.11
N VAL A 306 -29.99 -24.44 31.74
CA VAL A 306 -29.62 -24.79 33.13
C VAL A 306 -28.14 -24.46 33.40
N SER A 307 -27.91 -23.89 34.59
CA SER A 307 -26.68 -23.81 35.40
C SER A 307 -25.57 -22.82 35.01
N ARG A 308 -25.42 -21.81 35.88
CA ARG A 308 -24.19 -21.04 36.11
C ARG A 308 -23.09 -21.99 36.60
N LEU A 309 -21.95 -21.97 35.93
CA LEU A 309 -20.66 -22.30 36.52
C LEU A 309 -19.63 -21.26 36.08
N SER A 310 -18.97 -20.69 37.08
CA SER A 310 -17.83 -19.79 37.04
C SER A 310 -16.54 -20.53 36.67
N ALA A 311 -15.73 -19.97 35.76
CA ALA A 311 -14.27 -20.10 35.62
C ALA A 311 -13.88 -19.22 34.41
N ASP A 312 -13.23 -18.07 34.57
CA ASP A 312 -11.79 -17.84 34.81
C ASP A 312 -10.85 -18.40 33.71
N GLN A 313 -10.06 -17.47 33.16
CA GLN A 313 -8.82 -17.57 32.36
C GLN A 313 -8.83 -18.21 30.96
N SER A 314 -8.60 -17.38 29.92
CA SER A 314 -7.45 -17.52 28.99
C SER A 314 -7.38 -16.35 27.99
N PRO A 315 -6.22 -15.67 27.81
CA PRO A 315 -5.96 -14.80 26.68
C PRO A 315 -4.81 -15.36 25.83
N GLU A 316 -5.12 -16.19 24.84
CA GLU A 316 -4.14 -16.59 23.81
C GLU A 316 -4.78 -16.50 22.43
N HIS A 317 -4.04 -15.90 21.48
CA HIS A 317 -4.37 -15.64 20.07
C HIS A 317 -4.82 -14.22 19.67
N GLU A 318 -4.05 -13.20 20.02
CA GLU A 318 -3.94 -11.98 19.20
C GLU A 318 -2.50 -11.85 18.66
N CYS A 319 -2.16 -12.70 17.70
CA CYS A 319 -1.04 -12.50 16.79
C CYS A 319 -1.58 -12.79 15.39
N CYS A 320 -1.32 -11.87 14.45
CA CYS A 320 -1.74 -11.90 13.05
C CYS A 320 -1.88 -13.32 12.49
N GLN A 321 -3.06 -13.91 12.66
CA GLN A 321 -3.49 -14.98 11.78
C GLN A 321 -3.87 -14.25 10.50
N ASP A 322 -3.01 -14.38 9.50
CA ASP A 322 -3.23 -14.00 8.10
C ASP A 322 -4.50 -14.69 7.55
N LYS A 323 -5.68 -14.28 8.02
CA LYS A 323 -6.97 -14.88 7.64
C LYS A 323 -7.84 -13.98 6.77
N ASN A 324 -7.47 -12.71 6.57
CA ASN A 324 -8.19 -11.85 5.65
C ASN A 324 -7.26 -11.41 4.52
N ILE A 325 -7.11 -12.30 3.54
CA ILE A 325 -6.83 -11.89 2.17
C ILE A 325 -8.03 -11.02 1.78
N GLU A 326 -7.83 -9.75 1.41
CA GLU A 326 -8.87 -8.92 0.80
C GLU A 326 -9.25 -9.55 -0.55
N LEU A 327 -10.16 -10.53 -0.48
CA LEU A 327 -10.71 -11.24 -1.63
C LEU A 327 -11.89 -10.42 -2.14
N ILE A 328 -11.59 -9.52 -3.07
CA ILE A 328 -12.61 -8.75 -3.79
C ILE A 328 -13.28 -9.69 -4.79
N SER A 329 -14.59 -9.87 -4.71
CA SER A 329 -15.34 -10.69 -5.66
C SER A 329 -15.31 -10.09 -7.07
N ARG A 330 -15.71 -10.88 -8.07
CA ARG A 330 -15.78 -10.40 -9.46
C ARG A 330 -16.75 -9.23 -9.64
N ALA A 331 -17.89 -9.29 -8.95
CA ALA A 331 -18.89 -8.22 -8.98
C ALA A 331 -18.31 -6.95 -8.36
N GLU A 332 -17.63 -7.06 -7.21
CA GLU A 332 -16.97 -5.92 -6.57
C GLU A 332 -15.82 -5.37 -7.42
N MET A 333 -15.06 -6.22 -8.11
CA MET A 333 -14.01 -5.77 -9.03
C MET A 333 -14.61 -5.03 -10.24
N GLY A 334 -15.74 -5.50 -10.78
CA GLY A 334 -16.50 -4.76 -11.80
C GLY A 334 -16.95 -3.39 -11.30
N LEU A 335 -17.50 -3.32 -10.09
CA LEU A 335 -17.88 -2.05 -9.46
C LEU A 335 -16.70 -1.12 -9.21
N VAL A 336 -15.54 -1.65 -8.84
CA VAL A 336 -14.29 -0.87 -8.70
C VAL A 336 -13.90 -0.26 -10.04
N ILE A 337 -13.95 -1.04 -11.13
CA ILE A 337 -13.61 -0.57 -12.47
C ILE A 337 -14.59 0.52 -12.92
N ASP A 338 -15.88 0.27 -12.76
CA ASP A 338 -16.93 1.24 -13.10
C ASP A 338 -16.76 2.53 -12.30
N GLU A 339 -16.42 2.42 -11.01
CA GLU A 339 -16.15 3.56 -10.15
C GLU A 339 -14.88 4.31 -10.56
N LEU A 340 -13.79 3.61 -10.91
CA LEU A 340 -12.58 4.24 -11.46
C LEU A 340 -12.90 5.02 -12.75
N LYS A 341 -13.68 4.44 -13.66
CA LYS A 341 -14.12 5.10 -14.89
C LYS A 341 -15.02 6.31 -14.61
N LYS A 342 -15.97 6.20 -13.67
CA LYS A 342 -16.81 7.33 -13.23
C LYS A 342 -15.99 8.49 -12.68
N ARG A 343 -14.88 8.19 -12.02
CA ARG A 343 -13.94 9.20 -11.52
C ARG A 343 -13.04 9.78 -12.60
N GLY A 344 -13.09 9.26 -13.84
CA GLY A 344 -12.29 9.74 -14.96
C GLY A 344 -10.92 9.05 -15.11
N VAL A 345 -10.72 7.88 -14.51
CA VAL A 345 -9.57 7.02 -14.86
C VAL A 345 -9.82 6.44 -16.25
N THR A 346 -8.95 6.75 -17.21
CA THR A 346 -9.11 6.33 -18.60
C THR A 346 -8.58 4.92 -18.82
N ASP A 347 -9.03 4.26 -19.90
CA ASP A 347 -8.49 2.96 -20.31
C ASP A 347 -6.97 3.06 -20.61
N GLU A 348 -6.49 4.21 -21.11
CA GLU A 348 -5.06 4.47 -21.29
C GLU A 348 -4.30 4.47 -19.94
N MET A 349 -4.83 5.12 -18.89
CA MET A 349 -4.22 5.10 -17.55
C MET A 349 -4.17 3.70 -16.94
N ILE A 350 -5.10 2.83 -17.34
CA ILE A 350 -5.16 1.42 -16.94
C ILE A 350 -4.17 0.58 -17.76
N GLU A 351 -3.92 0.93 -19.02
CA GLU A 351 -3.09 0.18 -19.97
C GLU A 351 -1.60 0.57 -19.96
N ASP A 352 -1.30 1.83 -19.64
CA ASP A 352 0.05 2.42 -19.62
C ASP A 352 0.79 1.95 -18.37
N HIS A 353 1.52 0.82 -18.48
CA HIS A 353 2.57 0.51 -17.52
C HIS A 353 3.88 1.09 -18.02
N ILE A 354 4.42 1.97 -17.18
CA ILE A 354 5.61 2.78 -17.36
C ILE A 354 6.80 1.89 -17.76
N ASP A 355 7.03 1.82 -19.07
CA ASP A 355 8.31 1.45 -19.69
C ASP A 355 8.84 2.65 -20.53
N LYS A 356 8.36 3.86 -20.23
CA LYS A 356 8.90 5.10 -20.78
C LYS A 356 9.55 5.88 -19.64
N ASP A 357 10.84 5.64 -19.48
CA ASP A 357 11.75 6.52 -18.76
C ASP A 357 11.66 7.96 -19.29
N GLN A 358 12.11 8.91 -18.44
CA GLN A 358 12.39 10.32 -18.74
C GLN A 358 11.19 11.29 -18.78
N GLU A 359 10.87 11.85 -17.61
CA GLU A 359 10.52 13.27 -17.54
C GLU A 359 11.43 13.97 -16.52
N SER A 360 12.54 14.50 -17.01
CA SER A 360 13.18 15.66 -16.41
C SER A 360 12.24 16.85 -16.60
N SER A 361 11.41 17.16 -15.60
CA SER A 361 10.72 18.45 -15.59
C SER A 361 11.34 19.33 -14.51
N ALA A 362 11.79 20.51 -14.96
CA ALA A 362 12.44 21.52 -14.15
C ALA A 362 11.67 21.80 -12.86
N ALA A 363 12.40 22.10 -11.79
CA ALA A 363 11.86 22.47 -10.48
C ALA A 363 10.90 23.67 -10.61
N PHE A 364 9.61 23.38 -10.77
CA PHE A 364 8.55 24.35 -10.60
C PHE A 364 8.08 24.25 -9.15
N PHE A 365 8.74 25.00 -8.27
CA PHE A 365 8.15 25.35 -6.99
C PHE A 365 7.02 26.34 -7.28
N MET A 366 5.82 25.83 -7.54
CA MET A 366 4.63 26.67 -7.47
C MET A 366 4.43 27.07 -6.01
N PRO A 367 4.35 28.37 -5.68
CA PRO A 367 3.82 28.77 -4.39
C PRO A 367 2.39 28.25 -4.33
N LEU A 368 2.10 27.40 -3.35
CA LEU A 368 0.72 27.20 -2.92
C LEU A 368 0.28 28.57 -2.38
N HIS A 369 -0.35 29.38 -3.23
CA HIS A 369 -0.99 30.61 -2.79
C HIS A 369 -2.06 30.23 -1.76
N ASP A 370 -1.80 30.65 -0.52
CA ASP A 370 -2.72 30.93 0.57
C ASP A 370 -4.03 30.12 0.61
N CYS A 371 -3.92 28.86 1.04
CA CYS A 371 -4.89 28.37 2.03
C CYS A 371 -4.38 28.82 3.41
N GLU A 372 -4.80 30.02 3.83
CA GLU A 372 -4.57 30.55 5.17
C GLU A 372 -5.18 29.60 6.21
N TYR A 373 -4.38 28.65 6.69
CA TYR A 373 -4.60 28.08 8.01
C TYR A 373 -3.68 28.81 8.97
N ASP A 374 -4.25 29.64 9.83
CA ASP A 374 -3.49 30.27 10.90
C ASP A 374 -2.85 29.21 11.82
N ARG A 375 -1.90 29.63 12.68
CA ARG A 375 -1.19 28.75 13.62
C ARG A 375 -2.09 27.97 14.60
N ARG A 376 -3.42 28.14 14.55
CA ARG A 376 -4.44 27.51 15.40
C ARG A 376 -5.45 26.68 14.59
N GLY A 377 -5.27 26.50 13.28
CA GLY A 377 -6.01 25.52 12.49
C GLY A 377 -7.51 25.76 12.40
N ARG A 378 -7.95 27.02 12.28
CA ARG A 378 -9.32 27.34 11.88
C ARG A 378 -9.36 27.84 10.44
N LYS A 379 -10.45 27.47 9.75
CA LYS A 379 -10.75 27.81 8.36
C LYS A 379 -10.71 29.31 8.12
#